data_AF-A0A843EVD5-F1
#
_entry.id   AF-A0A843EVD5-F1
#
_cell.length_a   1.000
_cell.length_b   1.000
_cell.length_c   1.000
_cell.angle_alpha   90.00
_cell.angle_beta   90.00
_cell.angle_gamma   90.00
#
_symmetry.space_group_name_H-M   'P 1'
#
loop_
_entity.id
_entity.type
_entity.pdbx_description
1 polymer ?
#
loop_
_entity_poly.entity_id
_entity_poly.type
_entity_poly.pdbx_seq_one_letter_code
_entity_poly.pdbx_strand_id
1 'polypeptide(L)'
;MNKKTVAVILLALLTACVCVPVPDTSSADAGERFLVDFGNGHAVWRDVSSGGTPAEILKYDSGYTVVLSGSDVISVDGISETTVGSSVCSWRLYTWSEGKWHAGGSGSPFAWGFYPSDTIVPACTPDNPTSWTMCRGDSSSSGRSPSYGTEEAQTPMEWY
;
A
#
# COMPACT_ATOMS: atom_id res chain seq x y z
N MET A 1 48.04 32.68 15.95
CA MET A 1 47.14 31.65 16.51
C MET A 1 47.95 30.37 16.73
N ASN A 2 47.93 29.76 17.91
CA ASN A 2 48.74 28.56 18.21
C ASN A 2 48.22 27.36 17.38
N LYS A 3 49.12 26.52 16.84
CA LYS A 3 48.76 25.30 16.08
C LYS A 3 47.81 24.38 16.86
N LYS A 4 47.91 24.38 18.19
CA LYS A 4 46.99 23.66 19.08
C LYS A 4 45.56 24.26 19.09
N THR A 5 45.44 25.58 18.99
CA THR A 5 44.15 26.29 18.92
C THR A 5 43.46 26.06 17.57
N VAL A 6 44.24 25.97 16.48
CA VAL A 6 43.70 25.66 15.14
C VAL A 6 43.15 24.22 15.08
N ALA A 7 43.85 23.25 15.68
CA ALA A 7 43.42 21.85 15.71
C ALA A 7 42.12 21.64 16.52
N VAL A 8 41.96 22.35 17.63
CA VAL A 8 40.75 22.27 18.47
C VAL A 8 39.54 22.88 17.76
N ILE A 9 39.72 23.97 17.01
CA ILE A 9 38.64 24.59 16.23
C ILE A 9 38.22 23.69 15.06
N LEU A 10 39.16 23.06 14.36
CA LEU A 10 38.86 22.11 13.29
C LEU A 10 38.13 20.85 13.80
N LEU A 11 38.51 20.34 14.97
CA LEU A 11 37.83 19.19 15.57
C LEU A 11 36.40 19.53 16.03
N ALA A 12 36.18 20.73 16.58
CA ALA A 12 34.85 21.20 16.99
C ALA A 12 33.93 21.52 15.79
N LEU A 13 34.47 21.93 14.65
CA LEU A 13 33.70 22.14 13.42
C LEU A 13 33.31 20.82 12.74
N LEU A 14 34.13 19.78 12.82
CA LEU A 14 33.80 18.47 12.24
C LEU A 14 32.69 17.73 13.00
N THR A 15 32.58 17.89 14.32
CA THR A 15 31.51 17.26 15.13
C THR A 15 30.16 17.95 15.01
N ALA A 16 30.10 19.19 14.52
CA ALA A 16 28.84 19.94 14.36
C ALA A 16 28.10 19.63 13.04
N CYS A 17 28.67 18.82 12.15
CA CYS A 17 28.17 18.63 10.78
C CYS A 17 27.48 17.27 10.51
N VAL A 18 27.17 16.49 11.55
CA VAL A 18 26.45 15.21 11.40
C VAL A 18 25.18 15.21 12.25
N CYS A 19 24.32 16.20 12.01
CA CYS A 19 22.90 16.07 12.27
C CYS A 19 22.22 15.94 10.91
N VAL A 20 22.35 14.78 10.27
CA VAL A 20 21.40 14.44 9.20
C VAL A 20 20.05 14.38 9.91
N PRO A 21 19.04 15.16 9.50
CA PRO A 21 17.69 14.93 9.97
C PRO A 21 17.33 13.51 9.53
N VAL A 22 17.37 12.56 10.47
CA VAL A 22 16.62 11.33 10.32
C VAL A 22 15.17 11.81 10.17
N PRO A 23 14.46 11.49 9.09
CA PRO A 23 13.03 11.81 9.05
C PRO A 23 12.44 11.20 10.32
N ASP A 24 11.71 12.02 11.08
CA ASP A 24 10.91 11.53 12.18
C ASP A 24 10.01 10.41 11.62
N THR A 25 10.40 9.15 11.82
CA THR A 25 9.50 7.99 11.76
C THR A 25 8.76 7.84 13.08
N SER A 26 8.70 8.93 13.86
CA SER A 26 7.68 9.14 14.86
C SER A 26 6.35 9.03 14.11
N SER A 27 5.77 7.82 14.13
CA SER A 27 4.39 7.57 13.74
C SER A 27 3.55 8.58 14.49
N ALA A 28 3.26 9.71 13.83
CA ALA A 28 2.26 10.64 14.29
C ALA A 28 1.02 9.78 14.44
N ASP A 29 0.54 9.62 15.69
CA ASP A 29 -0.59 8.77 16.08
C ASP A 29 -1.60 8.72 14.92
N ALA A 30 -1.42 7.72 14.07
CA ALA A 30 -2.18 7.61 12.86
C ALA A 30 -3.47 7.03 13.39
N GLY A 31 -4.43 7.92 13.70
CA GLY A 31 -5.74 7.54 14.23
C GLY A 31 -6.25 6.32 13.48
N GLU A 32 -6.92 5.38 14.16
CA GLU A 32 -7.18 4.03 13.65
C GLU A 32 -7.49 4.02 12.14
N ARG A 33 -6.73 3.24 11.37
CA ARG A 33 -6.86 3.16 9.90
C ARG A 33 -7.10 1.72 9.48
N PHE A 34 -7.72 1.57 8.32
CA PHE A 34 -7.87 0.28 7.66
C PHE A 34 -7.52 0.37 6.19
N LEU A 35 -7.11 -0.76 5.61
CA LEU A 35 -6.75 -0.87 4.21
C LEU A 35 -7.88 -1.54 3.41
N VAL A 36 -8.19 -1.01 2.23
CA VAL A 36 -8.95 -1.72 1.20
C VAL A 36 -7.99 -2.05 0.06
N ASP A 37 -7.71 -3.33 -0.16
CA ASP A 37 -6.82 -3.83 -1.21
C ASP A 37 -7.63 -4.65 -2.21
N PHE A 38 -7.71 -4.17 -3.45
CA PHE A 38 -8.49 -4.81 -4.51
C PHE A 38 -7.75 -5.99 -5.16
N GLY A 39 -6.56 -6.35 -4.67
CA GLY A 39 -5.76 -7.47 -5.17
C GLY A 39 -5.17 -7.26 -6.57
N ASN A 40 -5.35 -6.06 -7.14
CA ASN A 40 -4.91 -5.67 -8.47
C ASN A 40 -3.93 -4.50 -8.46
N GLY A 41 -3.22 -4.30 -7.35
CA GLY A 41 -2.30 -3.18 -7.14
C GLY A 41 -2.99 -1.86 -6.75
N HIS A 42 -4.32 -1.79 -6.78
CA HIS A 42 -5.05 -0.69 -6.17
C HIS A 42 -5.30 -0.99 -4.69
N ALA A 43 -4.64 -0.24 -3.81
CA ALA A 43 -4.77 -0.36 -2.37
C ALA A 43 -4.89 1.02 -1.73
N VAL A 44 -5.89 1.21 -0.88
CA VAL A 44 -6.24 2.53 -0.31
C VAL A 44 -6.42 2.43 1.19
N TRP A 45 -5.61 3.18 1.93
CA TRP A 45 -5.82 3.40 3.37
C TRP A 45 -6.96 4.39 3.61
N ARG A 46 -7.81 4.06 4.56
CA ARG A 46 -8.95 4.85 5.01
C ARG A 46 -8.86 5.03 6.52
N ASP A 47 -9.37 6.15 6.99
CA ASP A 47 -9.43 6.44 8.42
C ASP A 47 -10.72 5.83 8.99
N VAL A 48 -10.63 5.29 10.20
CA VAL A 48 -11.78 4.79 10.96
C VAL A 48 -12.42 5.97 11.66
N SER A 49 -13.70 6.19 11.38
CA SER A 49 -14.50 7.25 11.99
C SER A 49 -15.71 6.70 12.74
N SER A 50 -16.11 5.47 12.40
CA SER A 50 -17.19 4.71 13.02
C SER A 50 -16.64 3.65 13.97
N GLY A 51 -17.31 3.43 15.09
CA GLY A 51 -17.10 2.24 15.91
C GLY A 51 -17.88 1.05 15.35
N GLY A 52 -17.41 -0.17 15.56
CA GLY A 52 -18.11 -1.38 15.15
C GLY A 52 -17.17 -2.52 14.79
N THR A 53 -17.72 -3.53 14.13
CA THR A 53 -16.94 -4.62 13.53
C THR A 53 -16.18 -4.16 12.29
N PRO A 54 -15.09 -4.84 11.88
CA PRO A 54 -14.37 -4.51 10.64
C PRO A 54 -15.24 -4.44 9.37
N ALA A 55 -16.32 -5.23 9.29
CA ALA A 55 -17.26 -5.22 8.17
C ALA A 55 -18.16 -3.97 8.20
N GLU A 56 -18.60 -3.56 9.39
CA GLU A 56 -19.36 -2.31 9.57
C GLU A 56 -18.49 -1.09 9.27
N ILE A 57 -17.26 -1.06 9.79
CA ILE A 57 -16.30 0.01 9.51
C ILE A 57 -16.03 0.12 8.00
N LEU A 58 -15.80 -1.01 7.30
CA LEU A 58 -15.68 -1.02 5.84
C LEU A 58 -16.92 -0.40 5.18
N LYS A 59 -18.12 -0.76 5.63
CA LYS A 59 -19.37 -0.27 5.06
C LYS A 59 -19.60 1.23 5.27
N TYR A 60 -19.23 1.76 6.42
CA TYR A 60 -19.54 3.15 6.78
C TYR A 60 -18.41 4.14 6.47
N ASP A 61 -17.15 3.72 6.58
CA ASP A 61 -15.99 4.64 6.48
C ASP A 61 -15.23 4.54 5.16
N SER A 62 -15.45 3.50 4.34
CA SER A 62 -14.65 3.33 3.11
C SER A 62 -15.04 4.27 1.97
N GLY A 63 -16.27 4.80 2.00
CA GLY A 63 -16.87 5.52 0.88
C GLY A 63 -17.27 4.64 -0.30
N TYR A 64 -17.18 3.30 -0.19
CA TYR A 64 -17.62 2.36 -1.22
C TYR A 64 -19.03 1.84 -0.95
N THR A 65 -19.68 1.33 -2.00
CA THR A 65 -20.93 0.56 -1.84
C THR A 65 -20.60 -0.83 -1.34
N VAL A 66 -20.92 -1.14 -0.07
CA VAL A 66 -20.60 -2.43 0.55
C VAL A 66 -21.86 -3.25 0.82
N VAL A 67 -21.87 -4.49 0.33
CA VAL A 67 -22.94 -5.47 0.58
C VAL A 67 -22.43 -6.50 1.58
N LEU A 68 -23.19 -6.70 2.66
CA LEU A 68 -22.88 -7.64 3.72
C LEU A 68 -23.91 -8.77 3.75
N SER A 69 -23.47 -9.97 4.12
CA SER A 69 -24.34 -11.09 4.52
C SER A 69 -23.93 -11.51 5.93
N GLY A 70 -24.62 -10.98 6.94
CA GLY A 70 -24.15 -11.09 8.32
C GLY A 70 -22.85 -10.31 8.51
N SER A 71 -21.80 -10.99 9.00
CA SER A 71 -20.44 -10.43 9.14
C SER A 71 -19.60 -10.52 7.86
N ASP A 72 -20.08 -11.23 6.84
CA ASP A 72 -19.31 -11.48 5.63
C ASP A 72 -19.47 -10.34 4.63
N VAL A 73 -18.35 -9.90 4.05
CA VAL A 73 -18.33 -8.90 2.98
C VAL A 73 -18.52 -9.61 1.65
N ILE A 74 -19.69 -9.41 1.02
CA ILE A 74 -20.07 -10.06 -0.24
C ILE A 74 -19.56 -9.27 -1.44
N SER A 75 -19.64 -7.94 -1.38
CA SER A 75 -19.10 -7.08 -2.43
C SER A 75 -18.67 -5.71 -1.89
N VAL A 76 -17.65 -5.15 -2.51
CA VAL A 76 -17.21 -3.76 -2.32
C VAL A 76 -17.16 -3.09 -3.68
N ASP A 77 -17.89 -2.01 -3.85
CA ASP A 77 -18.01 -1.24 -5.08
C ASP A 77 -18.35 -2.10 -6.32
N GLY A 78 -19.25 -3.06 -6.13
CA GLY A 78 -19.68 -3.99 -7.18
C GLY A 78 -18.73 -5.14 -7.47
N ILE A 79 -17.55 -5.20 -6.83
CA ILE A 79 -16.62 -6.34 -6.93
C ILE A 79 -17.08 -7.40 -5.94
N SER A 80 -17.62 -8.50 -6.47
CA SER A 80 -18.02 -9.69 -5.71
C SER A 80 -17.10 -10.86 -6.01
N GLU A 81 -17.31 -11.98 -5.31
CA GLU A 81 -16.62 -13.24 -5.60
C GLU A 81 -16.56 -13.52 -7.10
N THR A 82 -15.34 -13.80 -7.59
CA THR A 82 -15.08 -14.00 -9.02
C THR A 82 -14.08 -15.12 -9.22
N THR A 83 -14.39 -16.04 -10.13
CA THR A 83 -13.47 -17.10 -10.55
C THR A 83 -12.48 -16.58 -11.59
N VAL A 84 -11.18 -16.68 -11.30
CA VAL A 84 -10.08 -16.37 -12.21
C VAL A 84 -9.27 -17.64 -12.44
N GLY A 85 -9.37 -18.20 -13.66
CA GLY A 85 -8.78 -19.50 -13.95
C GLY A 85 -9.39 -20.60 -13.07
N SER A 86 -8.55 -21.27 -12.28
CA SER A 86 -8.97 -22.32 -11.32
C SER A 86 -9.14 -21.81 -9.88
N SER A 87 -9.03 -20.50 -9.66
CA SER A 87 -9.05 -19.90 -8.32
C SER A 87 -10.27 -19.01 -8.15
N VAL A 88 -10.82 -18.97 -6.93
CA VAL A 88 -11.97 -18.13 -6.57
C VAL A 88 -11.47 -16.99 -5.69
N CYS A 89 -11.51 -15.76 -6.20
CA CYS A 89 -11.16 -14.56 -5.45
C CYS A 89 -12.38 -14.04 -4.69
N SER A 90 -12.19 -13.70 -3.41
CA SER A 90 -13.23 -13.15 -2.55
C SER A 90 -12.64 -12.13 -1.56
N TRP A 91 -13.50 -11.33 -0.93
CA TRP A 91 -13.10 -10.38 0.10
C TRP A 91 -12.75 -11.10 1.40
N ARG A 92 -11.57 -10.80 1.93
CA ARG A 92 -11.00 -11.45 3.11
C ARG A 92 -10.50 -10.41 4.09
N LEU A 93 -10.80 -10.64 5.37
CA LEU A 93 -10.31 -9.81 6.46
C LEU A 93 -8.88 -10.21 6.80
N TYR A 94 -8.04 -9.23 7.10
CA TYR A 94 -6.72 -9.41 7.70
C TYR A 94 -6.53 -8.45 8.88
N THR A 95 -5.83 -8.88 9.91
CA THR A 95 -5.44 -8.05 11.05
C THR A 95 -3.93 -7.94 11.16
N TRP A 96 -3.44 -6.76 11.52
CA TRP A 96 -2.01 -6.51 11.66
C TRP A 96 -1.57 -6.79 13.09
N SER A 97 -0.61 -7.70 13.27
CA SER A 97 0.04 -7.90 14.56
C SER A 97 1.44 -8.49 14.37
N GLU A 98 2.35 -8.16 15.28
CA GLU A 98 3.73 -8.67 15.25
C GLU A 98 4.47 -8.40 13.93
N GLY A 99 4.17 -7.28 13.27
CA GLY A 99 4.82 -6.89 12.02
C GLY A 99 4.38 -7.68 10.79
N LYS A 100 3.23 -8.36 10.83
CA LYS A 100 2.67 -9.13 9.71
C LYS A 100 1.14 -9.14 9.69
N TRP A 101 0.58 -9.40 8.51
CA TRP A 101 -0.85 -9.64 8.33
C TRP A 101 -1.22 -11.08 8.71
N HIS A 102 -2.33 -11.22 9.42
CA HIS A 102 -2.95 -12.51 9.75
C HIS A 102 -4.37 -12.53 9.22
N ALA A 103 -4.80 -13.66 8.66
CA ALA A 103 -6.16 -13.79 8.16
C ALA A 103 -7.19 -13.78 9.30
N GLY A 104 -8.27 -13.02 9.10
CA GLY A 104 -9.35 -12.83 10.07
C GLY A 104 -8.91 -12.09 11.33
N GLY A 105 -9.63 -12.35 12.43
CA GLY A 105 -9.37 -11.78 13.75
C GLY A 105 -10.10 -10.47 14.01
N SER A 106 -9.80 -9.88 15.16
CA SER A 106 -10.27 -8.56 15.59
C SER A 106 -9.06 -7.73 16.04
N GLY A 107 -9.05 -6.45 15.69
CA GLY A 107 -7.96 -5.55 16.02
C GLY A 107 -7.79 -4.43 14.99
N SER A 108 -6.88 -3.52 15.30
CA SER A 108 -6.50 -2.40 14.45
C SER A 108 -4.98 -2.32 14.41
N PRO A 109 -4.35 -2.01 13.26
CA PRO A 109 -4.99 -1.84 11.94
C PRO A 109 -5.50 -3.16 11.36
N PHE A 110 -6.48 -3.08 10.46
CA PHE A 110 -7.01 -4.22 9.70
C PHE A 110 -7.10 -3.91 8.20
N ALA A 111 -7.31 -4.93 7.38
CA ALA A 111 -7.44 -4.80 5.94
C ALA A 111 -8.56 -5.70 5.39
N TRP A 112 -9.22 -5.23 4.33
CA TRP A 112 -10.06 -6.04 3.46
C TRP A 112 -9.37 -6.23 2.12
N GLY A 113 -8.94 -7.45 1.84
CA GLY A 113 -8.20 -7.83 0.63
C GLY A 113 -9.02 -8.74 -0.28
N PHE A 114 -9.03 -8.48 -1.59
CA PHE A 114 -9.70 -9.33 -2.58
C PHE A 114 -8.72 -10.37 -3.16
N TYR A 115 -8.69 -11.57 -2.58
CA TYR A 115 -7.68 -12.59 -2.88
C TYR A 115 -8.24 -14.01 -3.04
N PRO A 116 -7.54 -14.91 -3.75
CA PRO A 116 -7.98 -16.29 -3.94
C PRO A 116 -7.76 -17.19 -2.72
N SER A 117 -6.95 -16.76 -1.75
CA SER A 117 -6.68 -17.49 -0.51
C SER A 117 -6.33 -16.53 0.63
N ASP A 118 -6.43 -17.03 1.85
CA ASP A 118 -5.98 -16.37 3.08
C ASP A 118 -4.45 -16.34 3.24
N THR A 119 -3.72 -17.14 2.46
CA THR A 119 -2.25 -17.16 2.42
C THR A 119 -1.63 -16.00 1.65
N ILE A 120 -2.41 -15.35 0.77
CA ILE A 120 -2.01 -14.12 0.10
C ILE A 120 -2.50 -12.97 0.98
N VAL A 121 -1.61 -12.02 1.27
CA VAL A 121 -1.86 -10.90 2.17
C VAL A 121 -1.56 -9.57 1.48
N PRO A 122 -2.12 -8.45 1.95
CA PRO A 122 -1.81 -7.13 1.41
C PRO A 122 -0.32 -6.79 1.47
N ALA A 123 0.18 -6.16 0.42
CA ALA A 123 1.57 -5.73 0.34
C ALA A 123 1.82 -4.39 1.05
N CYS A 124 0.80 -3.53 1.12
CA CYS A 124 0.84 -2.33 1.96
C CYS A 124 0.68 -2.74 3.43
N THR A 125 1.48 -2.12 4.30
CA THR A 125 1.41 -2.35 5.76
C THR A 125 1.20 -1.01 6.47
N PRO A 126 0.80 -1.00 7.75
CA PRO A 126 0.72 0.25 8.51
C PRO A 126 2.04 1.03 8.50
N ASP A 127 3.17 0.31 8.59
CA ASP A 127 4.51 0.89 8.59
C ASP A 127 4.97 1.33 7.19
N ASN A 128 4.44 0.69 6.14
CA ASN A 128 4.75 0.98 4.74
C ASN A 128 3.43 1.12 3.94
N PRO A 129 2.73 2.27 4.08
CA PRO A 129 1.36 2.42 3.59
C PRO A 129 1.26 2.50 2.07
N THR A 130 2.39 2.69 1.38
CA THR A 130 2.50 2.66 -0.08
C THR A 130 3.41 1.52 -0.50
N SER A 131 2.94 0.66 -1.40
CA SER A 131 3.75 -0.43 -1.97
C SER A 131 3.68 -0.41 -3.49
N TRP A 132 4.82 -0.58 -4.15
CA TRP A 132 4.90 -0.75 -5.59
C TRP A 132 4.78 -2.24 -5.90
N THR A 133 3.56 -2.72 -6.13
CA THR A 133 3.30 -4.16 -6.29
C THR A 133 3.37 -4.66 -7.73
N MET A 134 3.39 -3.76 -8.74
CA MET A 134 3.45 -4.16 -10.16
C MET A 134 4.33 -3.27 -11.03
N CYS A 135 5.25 -3.87 -11.78
CA CYS A 135 5.98 -3.20 -12.86
C CYS A 135 5.13 -3.22 -14.16
N ARG A 136 4.87 -2.03 -14.75
CA ARG A 136 4.25 -1.81 -16.08
C ARG A 136 2.71 -1.89 -16.21
N GLY A 137 1.95 -1.77 -15.12
CA GLY A 137 0.51 -1.56 -15.22
C GLY A 137 -0.25 -2.42 -14.23
N ASP A 138 -1.36 -1.87 -13.76
CA ASP A 138 -2.36 -2.59 -13.00
C ASP A 138 -3.02 -3.71 -13.83
N SER A 139 -3.88 -4.53 -13.22
CA SER A 139 -4.64 -5.52 -13.98
C SER A 139 -5.61 -4.91 -14.99
N SER A 140 -5.85 -3.59 -14.94
CA SER A 140 -6.57 -2.83 -15.97
C SER A 140 -5.67 -2.44 -17.16
N SER A 141 -4.38 -2.82 -17.13
CA SER A 141 -3.40 -2.52 -18.16
C SER A 141 -3.21 -1.01 -18.40
N SER A 142 -3.39 -0.19 -17.36
CA SER A 142 -3.25 1.27 -17.46
C SER A 142 -1.87 1.74 -17.92
N GLY A 143 -0.83 0.91 -17.71
CA GLY A 143 0.54 1.15 -18.17
C GLY A 143 0.83 0.75 -19.61
N ARG A 144 -0.17 0.29 -20.37
CA ARG A 144 0.02 -0.07 -21.78
C ARG A 144 0.28 1.19 -22.62
N SER A 145 1.46 1.26 -23.23
CA SER A 145 1.73 2.29 -24.23
C SER A 145 0.78 2.09 -25.43
N PRO A 146 0.03 3.13 -25.85
CA PRO A 146 -0.78 3.07 -27.07
C PRO A 146 0.08 3.20 -28.34
N SER A 147 1.40 3.39 -28.20
CA SER A 147 2.30 3.44 -29.35
C SER A 147 2.45 2.04 -29.94
N TYR A 148 1.95 1.86 -31.16
CA TYR A 148 2.18 0.68 -31.98
C TYR A 148 3.58 0.66 -32.63
N GLY A 149 4.45 1.60 -32.25
CA GLY A 149 5.65 1.93 -33.02
C GLY A 149 5.30 2.76 -34.26
N THR A 150 6.32 3.22 -34.98
CA THR A 150 6.14 3.85 -36.30
C THR A 150 5.75 2.79 -37.33
N GLU A 151 4.59 2.96 -37.96
CA GLU A 151 4.32 2.28 -39.23
C GLU A 151 5.21 2.91 -40.30
N GLU A 152 5.95 2.08 -41.06
CA GLU A 152 7.01 2.50 -41.98
C GLU A 152 8.24 3.17 -41.33
N ALA A 153 8.80 2.54 -40.30
CA ALA A 153 10.17 2.88 -39.90
C ALA A 153 11.09 2.80 -41.13
N GLN A 154 11.63 3.94 -41.58
CA GLN A 154 12.64 3.95 -42.63
C GLN A 154 13.78 3.05 -42.18
N THR A 155 13.99 1.97 -42.93
CA THR A 155 15.13 1.09 -42.75
C THR A 155 16.10 1.36 -43.91
N PRO A 156 17.40 1.62 -43.63
CA PRO A 156 18.01 1.66 -42.30
C PRO A 156 17.75 2.97 -41.54
N MET A 157 17.77 2.88 -40.22
CA MET A 157 17.73 4.02 -39.30
C MET A 157 19.01 4.83 -39.47
N GLU A 158 18.92 6.01 -40.08
CA GLU A 158 20.05 6.93 -40.18
C GLU A 158 20.08 7.86 -38.96
N TRP A 159 21.26 7.93 -38.33
CA TRP A 159 21.53 8.86 -37.25
C TRP A 159 22.10 10.15 -37.88
N TYR A 160 21.48 11.29 -37.60
CA TYR A 160 22.08 12.61 -37.84
C TYR A 160 22.85 13.08 -36.62
#